data_AF-A0A966Y0X0-F1
#
_entry.id   AF-A0A966Y0X0-F1
#
_cell.length_a   1.000
_cell.length_b   1.000
_cell.length_c   1.000
_cell.angle_alpha   90.00
_cell.angle_beta   90.00
_cell.angle_gamma   90.00
#
_symmetry.space_group_name_H-M   'P 1'
#
loop_
_entity.id
_entity.type
_entity.pdbx_description
1 polymer ?
#
loop_
_entity_poly.entity_id
_entity_poly.type
_entity_poly.pdbx_seq_one_letter_code
_entity_poly.pdbx_strand_id
1 'polypeptide(L)'
;MNFRRPSLPSTVTTSAVLAVLALSLGACHSASVFKGAGYSDPRLSGRIEQAYEARDACLARNAAPSVSGESDVAAIARAVALSCMPETDKLIALTNPFHDPRVTAAILKDNDSKAARYVLLARGDGAN
;
A
#
# COMPACT_ATOMS: atom_id res chain seq x y z
N MET A 1 -11.34 21.50 -80.82
CA MET A 1 -12.61 21.58 -80.06
C MET A 1 -12.31 21.91 -78.60
N ASN A 2 -13.10 22.84 -78.09
CA ASN A 2 -13.20 23.46 -76.77
C ASN A 2 -12.91 22.66 -75.48
N PHE A 3 -12.33 23.40 -74.51
CA PHE A 3 -12.54 23.48 -73.05
C PHE A 3 -12.78 22.20 -72.19
N ARG A 4 -11.98 22.04 -71.12
CA ARG A 4 -12.30 22.47 -69.72
C ARG A 4 -11.20 22.02 -68.74
N ARG A 5 -10.76 22.92 -67.85
CA ARG A 5 -10.16 22.57 -66.54
C ARG A 5 -11.29 22.32 -65.53
N PRO A 6 -11.10 21.38 -64.59
CA PRO A 6 -11.44 21.60 -63.18
C PRO A 6 -10.24 21.25 -62.29
N SER A 7 -9.65 22.22 -61.58
CA SER A 7 -9.94 22.58 -60.17
C SER A 7 -9.44 21.53 -59.16
N LEU A 8 -8.31 21.84 -58.50
CA LEU A 8 -7.94 21.24 -57.22
C LEU A 8 -8.91 21.74 -56.13
N PRO A 9 -9.37 20.87 -55.23
CA PRO A 9 -9.58 21.22 -53.83
C PRO A 9 -8.37 20.70 -53.03
N SER A 10 -7.60 21.61 -52.44
CA SER A 10 -7.80 22.07 -51.06
C SER A 10 -7.38 21.01 -50.04
N THR A 11 -6.14 21.16 -49.57
CA THR A 11 -5.76 21.05 -48.16
C THR A 11 -6.57 20.05 -47.34
N VAL A 12 -6.22 18.77 -47.43
CA VAL A 12 -6.65 17.77 -46.45
C VAL A 12 -5.75 17.90 -45.23
N THR A 13 -6.18 18.79 -44.35
CA THR A 13 -6.27 18.59 -42.90
C THR A 13 -5.23 17.63 -42.32
N THR A 14 -4.11 18.21 -41.92
CA THR A 14 -3.02 17.67 -41.08
C THR A 14 -3.46 16.99 -39.77
N SER A 15 -4.75 17.03 -39.40
CA SER A 15 -5.29 16.45 -38.17
C SER A 15 -5.37 14.91 -38.17
N ALA A 16 -5.39 14.25 -39.34
CA ALA A 16 -5.52 12.79 -39.39
C ALA A 16 -4.22 12.06 -38.98
N VAL A 17 -3.05 12.67 -39.21
CA VAL A 17 -1.75 12.06 -38.90
C VAL A 17 -1.48 12.04 -37.40
N LEU A 18 -1.92 13.06 -36.67
CA LEU A 18 -1.76 13.15 -35.21
C LEU A 18 -2.65 12.15 -34.45
N ALA A 19 -3.80 11.78 -35.02
CA ALA A 19 -4.69 10.80 -34.40
C ALA A 19 -4.09 9.38 -34.41
N VAL A 20 -3.35 9.01 -35.46
CA VAL A 20 -2.74 7.67 -35.58
C VAL A 20 -1.52 7.52 -34.68
N LEU A 21 -0.73 8.57 -34.48
CA LEU A 21 0.40 8.57 -33.55
C LEU A 21 -0.04 8.43 -32.09
N ALA A 22 -1.15 9.04 -31.69
CA ALA A 22 -1.67 8.96 -30.32
C ALA A 22 -2.16 7.55 -29.91
N LEU A 23 -2.57 6.70 -30.86
CA LEU A 23 -2.99 5.32 -30.56
C LEU A 23 -1.81 4.34 -30.37
N SER A 24 -0.57 4.73 -30.70
CA SER A 24 0.58 3.82 -30.71
C SER A 24 1.37 3.76 -29.39
N LEU A 25 1.12 4.65 -28.42
CA LEU A 25 1.85 4.68 -27.14
C LEU A 25 1.21 3.87 -26.00
N GLY A 26 0.05 3.23 -26.22
CA GLY A 26 -0.68 2.51 -25.17
C GLY A 26 -0.23 1.07 -24.87
N ALA A 27 0.71 0.49 -25.64
CA ALA A 27 1.02 -0.95 -25.57
C ALA A 27 2.36 -1.29 -24.88
N CYS A 28 2.88 -0.41 -24.02
CA CYS A 28 4.01 -0.71 -23.13
C CYS A 28 3.58 -0.71 -21.66
N HIS A 29 2.60 -1.53 -21.30
CA HIS A 29 2.61 -2.14 -19.97
C HIS A 29 2.48 -3.64 -20.15
N SER A 30 3.56 -4.30 -19.78
CA SER A 30 3.85 -5.71 -19.88
C SER A 30 2.65 -6.55 -19.47
N ALA A 31 2.51 -7.72 -20.10
CA ALA A 31 1.70 -8.82 -19.62
C ALA A 31 2.07 -9.18 -18.17
N SER A 32 1.44 -8.51 -17.20
CA SER A 32 1.46 -8.84 -15.78
C SER A 32 0.08 -9.28 -15.29
N VAL A 33 -0.94 -9.25 -16.16
CA VAL A 33 -2.31 -9.68 -15.83
C VAL A 33 -2.39 -11.17 -15.47
N PHE A 34 -1.43 -12.00 -15.93
CA PHE A 34 -1.44 -13.46 -15.70
C PHE A 34 -0.27 -14.01 -14.87
N LYS A 35 0.60 -13.15 -14.31
CA LYS A 35 1.71 -13.57 -13.44
C LYS A 35 1.50 -13.04 -12.03
N GLY A 36 0.36 -13.35 -11.42
CA GLY A 36 0.05 -12.85 -10.08
C GLY A 36 -1.39 -12.97 -9.63
N ALA A 37 -2.31 -13.46 -10.46
CA ALA A 37 -3.65 -13.84 -10.01
C ALA A 37 -3.60 -15.17 -9.22
N GLY A 38 -2.74 -15.25 -8.21
CA GLY A 38 -2.95 -16.18 -7.11
C GLY A 38 -4.23 -15.72 -6.44
N TYR A 39 -5.29 -16.50 -6.57
CA TYR A 39 -6.51 -16.29 -5.79
C TYR A 39 -6.10 -16.41 -4.33
N SER A 40 -5.83 -15.28 -3.66
CA SER A 40 -5.56 -15.27 -2.22
C SER A 40 -6.78 -15.93 -1.56
N ASP A 41 -6.56 -17.04 -0.84
CA ASP A 41 -7.64 -17.71 -0.13
C ASP A 41 -8.36 -16.68 0.75
N PRO A 42 -9.63 -16.35 0.47
CA PRO A 42 -10.33 -15.26 1.16
C PRO A 42 -10.46 -15.52 2.67
N ARG A 43 -10.47 -16.80 3.09
CA ARG A 43 -10.47 -17.16 4.52
C ARG A 43 -9.12 -16.86 5.16
N LEU A 44 -8.03 -17.17 4.47
CA LEU A 44 -6.69 -16.86 4.96
C LEU A 44 -6.49 -15.34 5.03
N SER A 45 -6.84 -14.62 3.97
CA SER A 45 -6.78 -13.15 3.95
C SER A 45 -7.59 -12.56 5.10
N GLY A 46 -8.83 -13.00 5.32
CA GLY A 46 -9.65 -12.53 6.42
C GLY A 46 -9.05 -12.80 7.81
N ARG A 47 -8.37 -13.93 8.00
CA ARG A 47 -7.67 -14.23 9.26
C ARG A 47 -6.42 -13.37 9.46
N ILE A 48 -5.70 -13.04 8.38
CA ILE A 48 -4.56 -12.14 8.41
C ILE A 48 -5.01 -10.73 8.78
N GLU A 49 -6.10 -10.23 8.18
CA GLU A 49 -6.68 -8.92 8.54
C GLU A 49 -7.09 -8.87 10.01
N GLN A 50 -7.77 -9.90 10.52
CA GLN A 50 -8.12 -9.99 11.94
C GLN A 50 -6.88 -9.99 12.86
N ALA A 51 -5.78 -10.62 12.42
CA ALA A 51 -4.53 -10.60 13.20
C ALA A 51 -3.89 -9.21 13.21
N TYR A 52 -3.93 -8.48 12.09
CA TYR A 52 -3.53 -7.07 12.04
C TYR A 52 -4.39 -6.21 12.98
N GLU A 53 -5.72 -6.34 12.92
CA GLU A 53 -6.64 -5.61 13.79
C GLU A 53 -6.39 -5.90 15.27
N ALA A 54 -6.15 -7.16 15.63
CA ALA A 54 -5.87 -7.56 17.01
C ALA A 54 -4.58 -6.92 17.55
N ARG A 55 -3.50 -6.93 16.74
CA ARG A 55 -2.24 -6.25 17.09
C ARG A 55 -2.46 -4.74 17.23
N ASP A 56 -3.10 -4.12 16.26
CA ASP A 56 -3.32 -2.67 16.24
C ASP A 56 -4.21 -2.22 17.42
N ALA A 57 -5.20 -3.03 17.80
CA ALA A 57 -5.99 -2.81 19.02
C ALA A 57 -5.16 -2.94 20.30
N CYS A 58 -4.23 -3.90 20.38
CA CYS A 58 -3.29 -4.01 21.49
C CYS A 58 -2.41 -2.76 21.59
N LEU A 59 -1.84 -2.32 20.47
CA LEU A 59 -0.96 -1.14 20.41
C LEU A 59 -1.71 0.12 20.87
N ALA A 60 -2.92 0.34 20.37
CA ALA A 60 -3.75 1.48 20.76
C ALA A 60 -4.07 1.48 22.27
N ARG A 61 -4.45 0.32 22.82
CA ARG A 61 -4.75 0.17 24.26
C ARG A 61 -3.54 0.43 25.15
N ASN A 62 -2.37 -0.09 24.77
CA ASN A 62 -1.14 0.08 25.54
C ASN A 62 -0.52 1.48 25.38
N ALA A 63 -0.82 2.19 24.29
CA ALA A 63 -0.41 3.58 24.09
C ALA A 63 -1.28 4.59 24.84
N ALA A 64 -2.56 4.28 25.10
CA ALA A 64 -3.52 5.19 25.73
C ALA A 64 -3.06 5.85 27.07
N PRO A 65 -2.26 5.20 27.94
CA PRO A 65 -1.73 5.85 29.15
C PRO A 65 -0.72 6.99 28.88
N SER A 66 -0.28 7.17 27.62
CA SER A 66 0.79 8.11 27.25
C SER A 66 0.32 9.56 27.01
N VAL A 67 -0.97 9.86 27.23
CA VAL A 67 -1.66 11.11 26.85
C VAL A 67 -1.04 12.38 27.45
N SER A 68 -0.31 12.29 28.56
CA SER A 68 0.24 13.47 29.25
C SER A 68 1.67 13.28 29.75
N GLY A 69 2.41 12.32 29.18
CA GLY A 69 3.77 12.01 29.62
C GLY A 69 4.84 12.86 28.94
N GLU A 70 5.71 13.52 29.72
CA GLU A 70 6.97 14.11 29.24
C GLU A 70 8.03 13.06 28.85
N SER A 71 7.77 11.78 29.15
CA SER A 71 8.68 10.67 28.86
C SER A 71 8.95 10.52 27.35
N ASP A 72 10.13 10.01 27.00
CA ASP A 72 10.54 9.81 25.61
C ASP A 72 9.57 8.90 24.83
N VAL A 73 9.06 9.41 23.70
CA VAL A 73 8.15 8.71 22.79
C VAL A 73 8.76 7.39 22.34
N ALA A 74 10.06 7.37 22.01
CA ALA A 74 10.71 6.18 21.48
C ALA A 74 10.80 5.07 22.54
N ALA A 75 11.14 5.42 23.78
CA ALA A 75 11.16 4.48 24.90
C ALA A 75 9.77 3.88 25.17
N ILE A 76 8.71 4.70 25.19
CA ILE A 76 7.34 4.20 25.38
C ILE A 76 6.90 3.34 24.20
N ALA A 77 7.14 3.79 22.97
CA ALA A 77 6.80 3.04 21.77
C ALA A 77 7.42 1.64 21.76
N ARG A 78 8.69 1.54 22.17
CA ARG A 78 9.37 0.25 22.31
C ARG A 78 8.72 -0.63 23.38
N ALA A 79 8.34 -0.06 24.52
CA ALA A 79 7.63 -0.81 25.56
C ALA A 79 6.26 -1.30 25.07
N VAL A 80 5.49 -0.46 24.37
CA VAL A 80 4.20 -0.81 23.76
C VAL A 80 4.35 -1.91 22.72
N ALA A 81 5.34 -1.80 21.82
CA ALA A 81 5.66 -2.80 20.82
C ALA A 81 5.97 -4.16 21.45
N LEU A 82 6.77 -4.17 22.52
CA LEU A 82 7.12 -5.37 23.28
C LEU A 82 5.91 -6.01 23.98
N SER A 83 5.02 -5.19 24.56
CA SER A 83 3.80 -5.68 25.21
C SER A 83 2.83 -6.37 24.24
N CYS A 84 2.88 -6.02 22.95
CA CYS A 84 2.02 -6.58 21.89
C CYS A 84 2.73 -7.60 20.99
N MET A 85 3.87 -8.15 21.45
CA MET A 85 4.56 -9.24 20.75
C MET A 85 3.71 -10.50 20.58
N PRO A 86 2.87 -10.93 21.55
CA PRO A 86 2.03 -12.12 21.34
C PRO A 86 1.08 -12.01 20.15
N GLU A 87 0.48 -10.83 19.91
CA GLU A 87 -0.35 -10.56 18.74
C GLU A 87 0.50 -10.51 17.46
N THR A 88 1.68 -9.92 17.53
CA THR A 88 2.63 -9.82 16.41
C THR A 88 3.16 -11.19 15.99
N ASP A 89 3.45 -12.08 16.93
CA ASP A 89 3.90 -13.45 16.67
C ASP A 89 2.80 -14.28 16.00
N LYS A 90 1.54 -14.10 16.40
CA LYS A 90 0.38 -14.73 15.72
C LYS A 90 0.25 -14.24 14.29
N LEU A 91 0.42 -12.93 14.05
CA LEU A 91 0.41 -12.36 12.72
C LEU A 91 1.55 -12.94 11.86
N ILE A 92 2.78 -13.00 12.39
CA ILE A 92 3.93 -13.61 11.70
C ILE A 92 3.63 -15.07 11.34
N ALA A 93 3.09 -15.86 12.26
CA ALA A 93 2.77 -17.27 12.01
C ALA A 93 1.74 -17.45 10.89
N LEU A 94 0.78 -16.53 10.75
CA LEU A 94 -0.24 -16.57 9.70
C LEU A 94 0.27 -16.07 8.34
N THR A 95 1.05 -14.98 8.34
CA THR A 95 1.53 -14.33 7.12
C THR A 95 2.79 -14.99 6.56
N ASN A 96 3.58 -15.66 7.40
CA ASN A 96 4.87 -16.23 7.04
C ASN A 96 4.97 -17.76 7.32
N PRO A 97 4.10 -18.59 6.71
CA PRO A 97 4.11 -20.03 6.93
C PRO A 97 5.40 -20.73 6.46
N PHE A 98 6.17 -20.09 5.58
CA PHE A 98 7.44 -20.62 5.06
C PHE A 98 8.67 -20.04 5.77
N HIS A 99 8.47 -19.25 6.83
CA HIS A 99 9.54 -18.70 7.66
C HIS A 99 10.60 -17.88 6.89
N ASP A 100 10.20 -17.11 5.87
CA ASP A 100 11.10 -16.15 5.22
C ASP A 100 11.49 -15.05 6.22
N PRO A 101 12.77 -14.90 6.59
CA PRO A 101 13.19 -13.93 7.60
C PRO A 101 12.87 -12.48 7.21
N ARG A 102 12.74 -12.17 5.92
CA ARG A 102 12.39 -10.82 5.45
C ARG A 102 10.95 -10.45 5.77
N VAL A 103 10.03 -11.41 5.72
CA VAL A 103 8.62 -11.19 6.07
C VAL A 103 8.48 -10.94 7.57
N THR A 104 9.15 -11.76 8.38
CA THR A 104 9.21 -11.54 9.84
C THR A 104 9.79 -10.17 10.17
N ALA A 105 10.93 -9.80 9.58
CA ALA A 105 11.55 -8.50 9.81
C ALA A 105 10.64 -7.33 9.39
N ALA A 106 9.91 -7.46 8.29
CA ALA A 106 8.95 -6.45 7.84
C ALA A 106 7.79 -6.26 8.82
N ILE A 107 7.24 -7.36 9.35
CA ILE A 107 6.14 -7.30 10.32
C ILE A 107 6.61 -6.70 11.66
N LEU A 108 7.81 -7.05 12.13
CA LEU A 108 8.39 -6.46 13.33
C LEU A 108 8.63 -4.96 13.17
N LYS A 109 9.16 -4.55 12.02
CA LYS A 109 9.35 -3.12 11.70
C LYS A 109 8.02 -2.35 11.63
N ASP A 110 6.98 -2.97 11.07
CA ASP A 110 5.63 -2.37 11.04
C ASP A 110 5.05 -2.23 12.46
N ASN A 111 5.23 -3.24 13.33
CA ASN A 111 4.84 -3.19 14.74
C ASN A 111 5.51 -2.00 15.47
N ASP A 112 6.83 -1.85 15.34
CA ASP A 112 7.58 -0.75 15.96
C ASP A 112 7.10 0.62 15.45
N SER A 113 6.89 0.73 14.13
CA SER A 113 6.44 1.96 13.48
C SER A 113 5.04 2.36 13.92
N LYS A 114 4.13 1.38 14.02
CA LYS A 114 2.75 1.60 14.51
C LYS A 114 2.72 1.90 16.00
N ALA A 115 3.53 1.25 16.81
CA ALA A 115 3.63 1.55 18.24
C ALA A 115 4.01 3.03 18.45
N ALA A 116 5.01 3.53 17.74
CA ALA A 116 5.39 4.95 17.79
C ALA A 116 4.23 5.85 17.36
N ARG A 117 3.54 5.51 16.27
CA ARG A 117 2.37 6.25 15.79
C ARG A 117 1.24 6.28 16.82
N TYR A 118 0.92 5.17 17.48
CA TYR A 118 -0.14 5.12 18.50
C TYR A 118 0.21 5.93 19.74
N VAL A 119 1.49 5.96 20.15
CA VAL A 119 1.94 6.84 21.25
C VAL A 119 1.78 8.31 20.88
N LEU A 120 2.16 8.71 19.67
CA LEU A 120 1.96 10.08 19.18
C LEU A 120 0.48 10.44 19.08
N LEU A 121 -0.36 9.54 18.56
CA LEU A 121 -1.81 9.74 18.51
C LEU A 121 -2.42 9.90 19.91
N ALA A 122 -1.99 9.10 20.88
CA ALA A 122 -2.44 9.22 22.27
C ALA A 122 -2.09 10.59 22.89
N ARG A 123 -0.97 11.20 22.47
CA ARG A 123 -0.55 12.54 22.91
C ARG A 123 -1.23 13.70 22.18
N GLY A 124 -1.97 13.41 21.11
CA GLY A 124 -2.54 14.44 20.23
C GLY A 124 -1.58 14.94 19.14
N ASP A 125 -0.36 14.38 19.05
CA ASP A 125 0.68 14.77 18.08
C ASP A 125 0.56 14.02 16.74
N GLY A 126 -0.32 13.02 16.66
CA GLY A 126 -0.45 12.12 15.50
C GLY A 126 -1.51 12.51 14.47
N ALA A 127 -2.19 13.65 14.61
CA ALA A 127 -3.23 14.12 13.70
C ALA A 127 -2.68 15.16 12.72
N ASN A 128 -2.22 14.72 11.55
CA ASN A 128 -2.04 15.56 10.36
C ASN A 128 -2.72 14.89 9.17
#